data_AF-A0A0C2GZ44-F1
#
_entry.id   AF-A0A0C2GZ44-F1
#
_cell.length_a   1.000
_cell.length_b   1.000
_cell.length_c   1.000
_cell.angle_alpha   90.00
_cell.angle_beta   90.00
_cell.angle_gamma   90.00
#
_symmetry.space_group_name_H-M   'P 1'
#
loop_
_entity.id
_entity.type
_entity.pdbx_description
1 polymer ?
#
loop_
_entity_poly.entity_id
_entity_poly.type
_entity_poly.pdbx_seq_one_letter_code
_entity_poly.pdbx_strand_id
1 'polypeptide(L)'
;MAHRRPPPTILDAEAAEKLAEMHDFKELDAIDEDHDKLVAAITTIRDGCRKRKPNHITSRITEETRQLLEKRRNLKRTTHSHLEMTLLNRVARDHEEFTRKRLMAAAESRTSIKLAARNIAEYRHVIPCLKDSEGKKITSRLGMEAVVKEYYEQLFRSTVATAPVEC
;
A
#
# COMPACT_ATOMS: atom_id res chain seq x y z
N MET A 1 -2.70 23.13 -11.51
CA MET A 1 -2.66 21.67 -11.78
C MET A 1 -1.63 21.05 -10.84
N ALA A 2 -2.03 20.24 -9.85
CA ALA A 2 -1.07 19.65 -8.91
C ALA A 2 -0.23 18.58 -9.64
N HIS A 3 1.07 18.80 -9.77
CA HIS A 3 2.00 17.80 -10.31
C HIS A 3 2.00 16.57 -9.41
N ARG A 4 1.37 15.48 -9.86
CA ARG A 4 1.40 14.20 -9.16
C ARG A 4 2.84 13.69 -9.18
N ARG A 5 3.39 13.38 -8.01
CA ARG A 5 4.70 12.74 -7.91
C ARG A 5 4.65 11.40 -8.66
N PRO A 6 5.68 11.08 -9.47
CA PRO A 6 5.73 9.80 -10.15
C PRO A 6 5.75 8.65 -9.12
N PRO A 7 5.15 7.49 -9.44
CA PRO A 7 5.15 6.34 -8.55
C PRO A 7 6.58 5.93 -8.16
N PRO A 8 6.81 5.47 -6.92
CA PRO A 8 8.13 4.98 -6.52
C PRO A 8 8.52 3.76 -7.38
N THR A 9 9.75 3.79 -7.90
CA THR A 9 10.35 2.72 -8.71
C THR A 9 11.59 2.16 -8.03
N ILE A 10 11.92 0.91 -8.32
CA ILE A 10 13.14 0.23 -7.91
C ILE A 10 13.90 -0.22 -9.17
N LEU A 11 15.21 -0.42 -9.05
CA LEU A 11 16.01 -0.99 -10.12
C LEU A 11 16.05 -2.50 -9.97
N ASP A 12 15.83 -3.22 -11.07
CA ASP A 12 16.06 -4.65 -11.13
C ASP A 12 17.52 -4.93 -11.48
N ALA A 13 18.24 -5.54 -10.53
CA ALA A 13 19.67 -5.82 -10.66
C ALA A 13 19.97 -6.80 -11.81
N GLU A 14 19.18 -7.86 -11.97
CA GLU A 14 19.39 -8.86 -13.01
C GLU A 14 19.12 -8.29 -14.41
N ALA A 15 18.11 -7.42 -14.53
CA ALA A 15 17.86 -6.70 -15.78
C ALA A 15 18.94 -5.66 -16.08
N ALA A 16 19.53 -5.03 -15.06
CA ALA A 16 20.61 -4.06 -15.21
C ALA A 16 21.90 -4.72 -15.70
N GLU A 17 22.24 -5.88 -15.15
CA GLU A 17 23.39 -6.67 -15.59
C GLU A 17 23.24 -7.07 -17.06
N LYS A 18 22.09 -7.66 -17.45
CA LYS A 18 21.81 -8.03 -18.85
C LYS A 18 21.84 -6.84 -19.81
N LEU A 19 21.25 -5.71 -19.42
CA LEU A 19 21.23 -4.51 -20.27
C LEU A 19 22.60 -3.84 -20.38
N ALA A 20 23.44 -3.94 -19.34
CA ALA A 20 24.82 -3.48 -19.39
C ALA A 20 25.68 -4.38 -20.29
N GLU A 21 25.54 -5.71 -20.19
CA GLU A 21 26.26 -6.66 -21.04
C GLU A 21 25.92 -6.51 -22.53
N MET A 22 24.67 -6.17 -22.85
CA MET A 22 24.24 -5.93 -24.23
C MET A 22 24.70 -4.58 -24.78
N HIS A 23 25.09 -3.64 -23.92
CA HIS A 23 25.48 -2.30 -24.34
C HIS A 23 26.95 -2.27 -24.76
N ASP A 24 27.21 -1.86 -25.99
CA ASP A 24 28.57 -1.71 -26.53
C ASP A 24 29.18 -0.40 -26.03
N PHE A 25 29.95 -0.46 -24.93
CA PHE A 25 30.69 0.68 -24.42
C PHE A 25 31.97 0.88 -25.24
N LYS A 26 32.02 1.96 -26.00
CA LYS A 26 33.19 2.36 -26.79
C LYS A 26 33.90 3.51 -26.10
N GLU A 27 35.21 3.38 -25.96
CA GLU A 27 36.09 4.46 -25.56
C GLU A 27 36.31 5.40 -26.75
N LEU A 28 36.18 6.71 -26.51
CA LEU A 28 36.39 7.74 -27.51
C LEU A 28 37.57 8.64 -27.17
N ASP A 29 38.24 9.14 -28.19
CA ASP A 29 39.41 10.01 -28.04
C ASP A 29 39.07 11.37 -27.40
N ALA A 30 37.82 11.84 -27.58
CA ALA A 30 37.32 13.07 -26.99
C ALA A 30 36.65 12.78 -25.64
N ILE A 31 37.31 13.18 -24.56
CA ILE A 31 36.87 12.91 -23.16
C ILE A 31 35.45 13.42 -22.89
N ASP A 32 35.10 14.62 -23.39
CA ASP A 32 33.77 15.20 -23.18
C ASP A 32 32.68 14.38 -23.89
N GLU A 33 32.96 13.93 -25.12
CA GLU A 33 32.02 13.11 -25.89
C GLU A 33 31.89 11.69 -25.33
N ASP A 34 32.99 11.13 -24.82
CA ASP A 34 33.02 9.84 -24.13
C ASP A 34 32.15 9.87 -22.88
N HIS A 35 32.34 10.90 -22.05
CA HIS A 35 31.56 11.13 -20.84
C HIS A 35 30.06 11.26 -21.13
N ASP A 36 29.68 12.07 -22.12
CA ASP A 36 28.27 12.27 -22.45
C ASP A 36 27.61 10.99 -22.95
N LYS A 37 28.32 10.18 -23.76
CA LYS A 37 27.82 8.89 -24.22
C LYS A 37 27.73 7.87 -23.11
N LEU A 38 28.67 7.87 -22.17
CA LEU A 38 28.62 7.04 -20.97
C LEU A 38 27.39 7.39 -20.11
N VAL A 39 27.14 8.68 -19.86
CA VAL A 39 25.97 9.15 -19.10
C VAL A 39 24.67 8.78 -19.80
N ALA A 40 24.61 8.90 -21.14
CA ALA A 40 23.46 8.50 -21.93
C ALA A 40 23.19 6.99 -21.86
N ALA A 41 24.24 6.16 -21.94
CA ALA A 41 24.16 4.71 -21.81
C ALA A 41 23.63 4.30 -20.43
N ILE A 42 24.23 4.84 -19.35
CA ILE A 42 23.79 4.58 -17.97
C ILE A 42 22.34 5.01 -17.75
N THR A 43 21.94 6.15 -18.31
CA THR A 43 20.57 6.66 -18.23
C THR A 43 19.59 5.71 -18.93
N THR A 44 19.95 5.23 -20.12
CA THR A 44 19.14 4.28 -20.91
C THR A 44 18.97 2.96 -20.16
N ILE A 45 20.06 2.41 -19.62
CA ILE A 45 20.03 1.18 -18.83
C ILE A 45 19.16 1.38 -17.59
N ARG A 46 19.39 2.45 -16.82
CA ARG A 46 18.59 2.78 -15.62
C ARG A 46 17.10 2.82 -15.92
N ASP A 47 16.72 3.43 -17.04
CA ASP A 47 15.31 3.60 -17.40
C ASP A 47 14.71 2.28 -17.93
N GLY A 48 15.50 1.44 -18.61
CA GLY A 48 15.11 0.08 -19.01
C GLY A 48 14.95 -0.89 -17.84
N CYS A 49 15.73 -0.72 -16.77
CA CYS A 49 15.69 -1.58 -15.57
C CYS A 49 14.74 -1.08 -14.48
N ARG A 50 14.12 0.10 -14.66
CA ARG A 50 13.17 0.64 -13.69
C ARG A 50 11.91 -0.21 -13.66
N LYS A 51 11.67 -0.83 -12.51
CA LYS A 51 10.42 -1.53 -12.21
C LYS A 51 9.63 -0.74 -11.17
N ARG A 52 8.30 -0.85 -11.23
CA ARG A 52 7.45 -0.28 -10.17
C ARG A 52 7.82 -0.94 -8.84
N LYS A 53 7.94 -0.15 -7.77
CA LYS A 53 8.11 -0.72 -6.44
C LYS A 53 6.92 -1.66 -6.17
N PRO A 54 7.15 -2.93 -5.78
CA PRO A 54 6.07 -3.85 -5.45
C PRO A 54 5.17 -3.21 -4.40
N ASN A 55 3.86 -3.18 -4.67
CA ASN A 55 2.91 -2.70 -3.70
C ASN A 55 2.95 -3.65 -2.49
N HIS A 56 3.17 -3.12 -1.28
CA HIS A 56 3.22 -3.93 -0.05
C HIS A 56 1.94 -4.78 0.18
N ILE A 57 0.84 -4.43 -0.48
CA ILE A 57 -0.43 -5.18 -0.45
C ILE A 57 -0.30 -6.51 -1.19
N THR A 58 0.49 -6.57 -2.27
CA THR A 58 0.59 -7.76 -3.12
C THR A 58 1.54 -8.83 -2.56
N SER A 59 2.20 -8.60 -1.43
CA SER A 59 3.04 -9.64 -0.79
C SER A 59 2.39 -10.29 0.43
N ARG A 60 1.15 -9.89 0.79
CA ARG A 60 0.49 -10.34 2.03
C ARG A 60 -0.26 -11.65 1.93
N ILE A 61 -0.65 -11.99 0.71
CA ILE A 61 -1.35 -13.23 0.38
C ILE A 61 -0.60 -13.88 -0.78
N THR A 62 -0.49 -15.20 -0.72
CA THR A 62 0.12 -16.00 -1.77
C THR A 62 -0.75 -15.99 -3.02
N GLU A 63 -0.15 -16.29 -4.17
CA GLU A 63 -0.88 -16.37 -5.44
C GLU A 63 -1.97 -17.46 -5.38
N GLU A 64 -1.71 -18.55 -4.67
CA GLU A 64 -2.67 -19.63 -4.46
C GLU A 64 -3.90 -19.14 -3.67
N THR A 65 -3.69 -18.34 -2.61
CA THR A 65 -4.80 -17.73 -1.86
C THR A 65 -5.57 -16.73 -2.71
N ARG A 66 -4.90 -15.97 -3.59
CA ARG A 66 -5.60 -15.09 -4.56
C ARG A 66 -6.50 -15.88 -5.49
N GLN A 67 -6.00 -16.98 -6.06
CA GLN A 67 -6.79 -17.81 -6.94
C GLN A 67 -8.03 -18.37 -6.22
N LEU A 68 -7.90 -18.75 -4.94
CA LEU A 68 -9.05 -19.18 -4.15
C LEU A 68 -10.03 -18.03 -3.89
N LEU A 69 -9.56 -16.81 -3.62
CA LEU A 69 -10.41 -15.64 -3.44
C LEU A 69 -11.15 -15.27 -4.74
N GLU A 70 -10.49 -15.39 -5.88
CA GLU A 70 -11.12 -15.16 -7.19
C GLU A 70 -12.18 -16.25 -7.49
N LYS A 71 -11.87 -17.52 -7.21
CA LYS A 71 -12.87 -18.60 -7.28
C LYS A 71 -14.08 -18.30 -6.37
N ARG A 72 -13.84 -17.82 -5.15
CA ARG A 72 -14.90 -17.47 -4.20
C ARG A 72 -15.75 -16.30 -4.67
N ARG A 73 -15.16 -15.30 -5.31
CA ARG A 73 -15.84 -14.14 -5.88
C ARG A 73 -16.88 -14.55 -6.92
N ASN A 74 -16.58 -15.59 -7.69
CA ASN A 74 -17.45 -16.12 -8.75
C ASN A 74 -18.50 -17.13 -8.26
N LEU A 75 -18.48 -17.50 -6.97
CA LEU A 75 -19.42 -18.45 -6.37
C LEU A 75 -20.52 -17.73 -5.56
N LYS A 76 -21.76 -18.22 -5.65
CA LYS A 76 -22.87 -17.73 -4.80
C LYS A 76 -22.53 -17.95 -3.33
N ARG A 77 -22.83 -16.96 -2.48
CA ARG A 77 -22.55 -17.07 -1.04
C ARG A 77 -23.53 -18.03 -0.40
N THR A 78 -23.07 -19.20 -0.01
CA THR A 78 -23.79 -20.15 0.85
C THR A 78 -23.10 -20.19 2.21
N THR A 79 -23.87 -20.36 3.29
CA THR A 79 -23.42 -20.27 4.68
C THR A 79 -22.55 -21.45 5.14
N HIS A 80 -22.43 -22.50 4.32
CA HIS A 80 -21.72 -23.74 4.65
C HIS A 80 -21.01 -24.32 3.42
N SER A 81 -19.98 -23.62 2.94
CA SER A 81 -19.09 -24.17 1.91
C SER A 81 -17.74 -24.50 2.55
N HIS A 82 -17.25 -25.73 2.40
CA HIS A 82 -15.88 -26.12 2.78
C HIS A 82 -14.84 -25.14 2.22
N LEU A 83 -15.13 -24.53 1.07
CA LEU A 83 -14.30 -23.55 0.39
C LEU A 83 -14.13 -22.26 1.22
N GLU A 84 -15.15 -21.84 1.98
CA GLU A 84 -15.04 -20.70 2.92
C GLU A 84 -14.07 -21.01 4.06
N MET A 85 -14.19 -22.20 4.66
CA MET A 85 -13.32 -22.61 5.76
C MET A 85 -11.86 -22.75 5.30
N THR A 86 -11.63 -23.38 4.14
CA THR A 86 -10.29 -23.48 3.54
C THR A 86 -9.70 -22.10 3.25
N LEU A 87 -10.52 -21.17 2.75
CA LEU A 87 -10.09 -19.80 2.49
C LEU A 87 -9.70 -19.05 3.75
N LEU A 88 -10.55 -19.08 4.78
CA LEU A 88 -10.27 -18.43 6.07
C LEU A 88 -8.96 -18.95 6.67
N ASN A 89 -8.76 -20.27 6.67
CA ASN A 89 -7.54 -20.89 7.19
C ASN A 89 -6.30 -20.52 6.37
N ARG A 90 -6.40 -20.43 5.04
CA ARG A 90 -5.26 -20.07 4.18
C ARG A 90 -4.90 -18.59 4.29
N VAL A 91 -5.90 -17.71 4.30
CA VAL A 91 -5.70 -16.27 4.52
C VAL A 91 -5.09 -16.00 5.90
N ALA A 92 -5.53 -16.71 6.94
CA ALA A 92 -4.94 -16.60 8.28
C ALA A 92 -3.45 -16.98 8.27
N ARG A 93 -3.11 -18.14 7.69
CA ARG A 93 -1.72 -18.59 7.56
C ARG A 93 -0.85 -17.63 6.76
N ASP A 94 -1.33 -17.15 5.62
CA ASP A 94 -0.60 -16.17 4.80
C ASP A 94 -0.32 -14.88 5.59
N HIS A 95 -1.27 -14.42 6.41
CA HIS A 95 -1.07 -13.27 7.28
C HIS A 95 -0.04 -13.53 8.38
N GLU A 96 -0.05 -14.68 9.02
CA GLU A 96 0.96 -15.08 10.02
C GLU A 96 2.36 -15.20 9.41
N GLU A 97 2.46 -15.80 8.23
CA GLU A 97 3.74 -15.88 7.52
C GLU A 97 4.26 -14.50 7.14
N PHE A 98 3.38 -13.62 6.66
CA PHE A 98 3.73 -12.25 6.32
C PHE A 98 4.21 -11.47 7.56
N THR A 99 3.52 -11.59 8.70
CA THR A 99 3.96 -10.93 9.93
C THR A 99 5.32 -11.46 10.39
N ARG A 100 5.50 -12.79 10.39
CA ARG A 100 6.77 -13.43 10.76
C ARG A 100 7.92 -12.97 9.88
N LYS A 101 7.78 -13.07 8.55
CA LYS A 101 8.82 -12.66 7.58
C LYS A 101 9.21 -11.19 7.77
N ARG A 102 8.23 -10.31 7.98
CA ARG A 102 8.47 -8.88 8.10
C ARG A 102 9.13 -8.49 9.43
N LEU A 103 8.79 -9.17 10.53
CA LEU A 103 9.47 -8.96 11.81
C LEU A 103 10.90 -9.51 11.79
N MET A 104 11.12 -10.67 11.17
CA MET A 104 12.47 -11.23 10.97
C MET A 104 13.35 -10.31 10.14
N ALA A 105 12.86 -9.83 9.00
CA ALA A 105 13.59 -8.88 8.16
C ALA A 105 13.93 -7.58 8.91
N ALA A 106 13.05 -7.11 9.80
CA ALA A 106 13.33 -5.95 10.63
C ALA A 106 14.47 -6.23 11.65
N ALA A 107 14.47 -7.42 12.25
CA ALA A 107 15.54 -7.85 13.15
C ALA A 107 16.89 -8.00 12.41
N GLU A 108 16.89 -8.67 11.25
CA GLU A 108 18.09 -8.88 10.41
C GLU A 108 18.68 -7.55 9.92
N SER A 109 17.83 -6.62 9.49
CA SER A 109 18.24 -5.27 9.09
C SER A 109 18.58 -4.33 10.25
N ARG A 110 18.50 -4.80 11.50
CA ARG A 110 18.70 -4.00 12.73
C ARG A 110 17.82 -2.74 12.77
N THR A 111 16.64 -2.82 12.17
CA THR A 111 15.64 -1.75 12.19
C THR A 111 14.66 -1.94 13.34
N SER A 112 13.84 -0.92 13.62
CA SER A 112 12.90 -0.97 14.75
C SER A 112 11.80 -2.02 14.55
N ILE A 113 11.90 -3.14 15.27
CA ILE A 113 10.87 -4.19 15.32
C ILE A 113 9.53 -3.63 15.81
N LYS A 114 9.56 -2.69 16.78
CA LYS A 114 8.36 -2.01 17.30
C LYS A 114 7.64 -1.23 16.20
N LEU A 115 8.40 -0.50 15.36
CA LEU A 115 7.83 0.21 14.22
C LEU A 115 7.30 -0.76 13.17
N ALA A 116 8.02 -1.85 12.89
CA ALA A 116 7.56 -2.88 11.97
C ALA A 116 6.24 -3.53 12.43
N ALA A 117 6.11 -3.86 13.72
CA ALA A 117 4.89 -4.39 14.33
C ALA A 117 3.73 -3.39 14.29
N ARG A 118 3.99 -2.11 14.61
CA ARG A 118 2.98 -1.04 14.49
C ARG A 118 2.49 -0.91 13.05
N ASN A 119 3.39 -0.83 12.08
CA ASN A 119 3.03 -0.74 10.67
C ASN A 119 2.19 -1.95 10.21
N ILE A 120 2.48 -3.16 10.72
CA ILE A 120 1.68 -4.36 10.43
C ILE A 120 0.25 -4.19 10.98
N ALA A 121 0.12 -3.70 12.22
CA ALA A 121 -1.14 -3.48 12.91
C ALA A 121 -1.95 -2.31 12.32
N GLU A 122 -1.30 -1.25 11.83
CA GLU A 122 -1.97 -0.08 11.26
C GLU A 122 -2.84 -0.41 10.06
N TYR A 123 -2.44 -1.42 9.28
CA TYR A 123 -3.25 -1.93 8.18
C TYR A 123 -4.43 -2.82 8.60
N ARG A 124 -4.54 -3.20 9.89
CA ARG A 124 -5.73 -3.87 10.43
C ARG A 124 -6.82 -2.88 10.85
N HIS A 125 -6.52 -1.59 10.90
CA HIS A 125 -7.52 -0.60 11.29
C HIS A 125 -8.65 -0.55 10.26
N VAL A 126 -9.86 -0.75 10.77
CA VAL A 126 -11.11 -0.60 10.04
C VAL A 126 -11.11 0.78 9.38
N ILE A 127 -11.50 0.84 8.10
CA ILE A 127 -11.70 2.12 7.40
C ILE A 127 -12.57 3.00 8.31
N PRO A 128 -12.08 4.18 8.76
CA PRO A 128 -12.86 5.08 9.57
C PRO A 128 -14.17 5.34 8.85
N CYS A 129 -15.28 5.04 9.51
CA CYS A 129 -16.60 5.21 8.96
C CYS A 129 -17.44 5.99 9.97
N LEU A 130 -18.16 6.97 9.46
CA LEU A 130 -19.16 7.68 10.24
C LEU A 130 -20.53 7.11 9.92
N LYS A 131 -21.49 7.37 10.79
CA LYS A 131 -22.90 7.17 10.47
C LYS A 131 -23.48 8.54 10.13
N ASP A 132 -24.34 8.60 9.12
CA ASP A 132 -25.19 9.78 8.95
C ASP A 132 -26.24 9.87 10.07
N SER A 133 -27.01 10.95 10.03
CA SER A 133 -28.16 11.19 10.91
C SER A 133 -29.23 10.08 10.83
N GLU A 134 -29.30 9.34 9.73
CA GLU A 134 -30.18 8.19 9.52
C GLU A 134 -29.56 6.86 10.01
N GLY A 135 -28.32 6.91 10.53
CA GLY A 135 -27.60 5.75 11.06
C GLY A 135 -26.92 4.87 10.00
N LYS A 136 -26.96 5.23 8.73
CA LYS A 136 -26.33 4.53 7.61
C LYS A 136 -24.84 4.82 7.56
N LYS A 137 -24.07 3.77 7.26
CA LYS A 137 -22.60 3.79 7.28
C LYS A 137 -22.05 4.54 6.07
N ILE A 138 -21.29 5.61 6.33
CA ILE A 138 -20.56 6.39 5.34
C ILE A 138 -19.07 6.07 5.46
N THR A 139 -18.50 5.63 4.34
CA THR A 139 -17.07 5.29 4.20
C THR A 139 -16.34 6.20 3.21
N SER A 140 -17.07 7.06 2.48
CA SER A 140 -16.48 8.01 1.55
C SER A 140 -15.95 9.22 2.31
N ARG A 141 -14.76 9.69 1.94
CA ARG A 141 -14.13 10.85 2.57
C ARG A 141 -15.03 12.11 2.49
N LEU A 142 -15.55 12.42 1.31
CA LEU A 142 -16.42 13.57 1.10
C LEU A 142 -17.72 13.46 1.92
N GLY A 143 -18.29 12.25 2.01
CA GLY A 143 -19.49 12.02 2.83
C GLY A 143 -19.19 12.20 4.31
N MET A 144 -18.04 11.70 4.78
CA MET A 144 -17.60 11.91 6.17
C MET A 144 -17.39 13.40 6.48
N GLU A 145 -16.71 14.14 5.59
CA GLU A 145 -16.50 15.57 5.75
C GLU A 145 -17.83 16.36 5.80
N ALA A 146 -18.82 15.96 4.99
CA ALA A 146 -20.15 16.56 5.03
C ALA A 146 -20.88 16.31 6.36
N VAL A 147 -20.88 15.06 6.85
CA VAL A 147 -21.50 14.70 8.15
C VAL A 147 -20.84 15.44 9.30
N VAL A 148 -19.50 15.52 9.31
CA VAL A 148 -18.76 16.25 10.34
C VAL A 148 -19.10 17.73 10.31
N LYS A 149 -19.15 18.32 9.11
CA LYS A 149 -19.51 19.73 8.93
C LYS A 149 -20.92 20.01 9.43
N GLU A 150 -21.91 19.20 9.03
CA GLU A 150 -23.30 19.35 9.48
C GLU A 150 -23.41 19.24 11.01
N TYR A 151 -22.74 18.26 11.61
CA TYR A 151 -22.71 18.08 13.06
C TYR A 151 -22.18 19.33 13.79
N TYR A 152 -21.04 19.86 13.35
CA TYR A 152 -20.46 21.05 14.00
C TYR A 152 -21.29 22.31 13.72
N GLU A 153 -21.86 22.46 12.52
CA GLU A 153 -22.78 23.58 12.23
C GLU A 153 -24.01 23.55 13.15
N GLN A 154 -24.59 22.37 13.39
CA GLN A 154 -25.70 22.22 14.33
C GLN A 154 -25.26 22.50 15.77
N LEU A 155 -24.11 21.98 16.19
CA LEU A 155 -23.57 22.16 17.53
C LEU A 155 -23.36 23.66 17.83
N PHE A 156 -22.72 24.39 16.92
CA PHE A 156 -22.44 25.81 17.12
C PHE A 156 -23.63 26.73 16.86
N ARG A 157 -24.67 26.27 16.13
CA ARG A 157 -25.94 26.99 16.00
C ARG A 157 -26.90 26.71 17.16
N SER A 158 -26.71 25.62 17.89
CA SER A 158 -27.53 25.32 19.05
C SER A 158 -27.19 26.28 20.18
N THR A 159 -28.11 27.19 20.49
CA THR A 159 -28.08 27.98 21.73
C THR A 159 -28.54 27.07 22.86
N VAL A 160 -27.68 26.14 23.26
CA VAL A 160 -27.89 25.44 24.53
C VAL A 160 -27.60 26.47 25.61
N ALA A 161 -28.65 26.96 26.28
CA ALA A 161 -28.49 27.65 27.54
C ALA A 161 -27.79 26.66 28.48
N THR A 162 -26.51 26.88 28.76
CA THR A 162 -25.80 26.16 29.81
C THR A 162 -26.58 26.45 31.09
N ALA A 163 -27.23 25.43 31.66
CA ALA A 163 -27.90 25.56 32.94
C ALA A 163 -26.90 26.20 33.93
N PRO A 164 -27.33 27.19 34.73
CA PRO A 164 -26.43 27.83 35.68
C PRO A 164 -25.87 26.74 36.61
N VAL A 165 -24.56 26.75 36.77
CA VAL A 165 -23.89 25.95 37.80
C VAL A 165 -24.32 26.56 39.13
N GLU A 166 -25.21 25.89 39.85
CA GLU A 166 -25.55 26.26 41.23
C GLU A 166 -24.27 26.08 42.09
N CYS A 167 -23.79 27.19 42.65
CA CYS A 167 -22.69 27.22 43.61
C CYS A 167 -23.18 26.90 45.03
#